data_AF-A0A2J4R2R7-F1
#
_entry.id   AF-A0A2J4R2R7-F1
#
_cell.length_a   1.000
_cell.length_b   1.000
_cell.length_c   1.000
_cell.angle_alpha   90.00
_cell.angle_beta   90.00
_cell.angle_gamma   90.00
#
_symmetry.space_group_name_H-M   'P 1'
#
loop_
_entity.id
_entity.type
_entity.pdbx_description
1 polymer ?
#
loop_
_entity_poly.entity_id
_entity_poly.type
_entity_poly.pdbx_seq_one_letter_code
_entity_poly.pdbx_strand_id
1 'polypeptide(L)'
;MITHVSPLGSMDMLSQLEVDMLKRTASSDLYQLFRNCSLAVLNSGSLTDNSKELLSRFENFDINVLRRERGVKLELINPPEDAFVDGRIIRSLQANLFAVLRDILFVYGQIHNTVRFPNLDLESSVHITNLVFSILRNARALHVGEAPNMIVCWGGHSINENEYLYARRVGTQLGLRELNICTGCGPGAMEAPMKGAAVGHAQQRYRDSRFIGMTEPSIIAAEPPNPLVNELIIMPDIEKRLEAFVRIAHGIIIFPGGVGTAEE
;
A
#
# COMPACT_ATOMS: atom_id res chain seq x y z
N MET A 1 -8.75 14.92 -19.04
CA MET A 1 -7.28 15.12 -18.95
C MET A 1 -6.59 13.77 -19.13
N ILE A 2 -5.48 13.68 -19.88
CA ILE A 2 -4.70 12.44 -20.05
C ILE A 2 -3.26 12.71 -19.63
N THR A 3 -2.72 11.89 -18.72
CA THR A 3 -1.35 12.04 -18.21
C THR A 3 -0.63 10.69 -18.21
N HIS A 4 0.67 10.72 -18.50
CA HIS A 4 1.51 9.53 -18.54
C HIS A 4 2.47 9.51 -17.35
N VAL A 5 2.44 8.42 -16.59
CA VAL A 5 3.30 8.20 -15.43
C VAL A 5 4.28 7.06 -15.73
N SER A 6 5.56 7.31 -15.49
CA SER A 6 6.62 6.29 -15.64
C SER A 6 6.91 5.64 -14.29
N PRO A 7 7.40 4.39 -14.24
CA PRO A 7 7.75 3.73 -12.99
C PRO A 7 8.76 4.53 -12.17
N LEU A 8 8.62 4.42 -10.85
CA LEU A 8 9.54 4.96 -9.86
C LEU A 8 9.88 3.83 -8.88
N GLY A 9 11.07 3.24 -9.03
CA GLY A 9 11.55 2.17 -8.14
C GLY A 9 11.40 0.76 -8.72
N SER A 10 10.49 -0.05 -8.18
CA SER A 10 10.28 -1.43 -8.66
C SER A 10 9.31 -1.49 -9.85
N MET A 11 9.34 -2.60 -10.61
CA MET A 11 8.55 -2.84 -11.85
C MET A 11 9.00 -2.09 -13.11
N ASP A 12 10.30 -2.10 -13.41
CA ASP A 12 10.81 -1.54 -14.67
C ASP A 12 10.50 -2.41 -15.89
N MET A 13 10.20 -3.70 -15.71
CA MET A 13 9.96 -4.64 -16.81
C MET A 13 8.78 -5.58 -16.53
N LEU A 14 7.78 -5.55 -17.41
CA LEU A 14 6.67 -6.49 -17.47
C LEU A 14 6.71 -7.24 -18.80
N SER A 15 6.38 -8.53 -18.76
CA SER A 15 6.17 -9.34 -19.96
C SER A 15 4.88 -8.95 -20.68
N GLN A 16 4.76 -9.34 -21.95
CA GLN A 16 3.54 -9.09 -22.72
C GLN A 16 2.31 -9.78 -22.12
N LEU A 17 2.49 -10.99 -21.55
CA LEU A 17 1.42 -11.72 -20.89
C LEU A 17 0.89 -10.98 -19.65
N GLU A 18 1.79 -10.44 -18.82
CA GLU A 18 1.39 -9.67 -17.63
C GLU A 18 0.66 -8.37 -18.00
N VAL A 19 1.08 -7.69 -19.06
CA VAL A 19 0.37 -6.50 -19.55
C VAL A 19 -1.01 -6.87 -20.11
N ASP A 20 -1.10 -7.97 -20.86
CA ASP A 20 -2.36 -8.43 -21.46
C ASP A 20 -3.37 -8.87 -20.38
N MET A 21 -2.93 -9.36 -19.21
CA MET A 21 -3.81 -9.63 -18.06
C MET A 21 -4.54 -8.37 -17.55
N LEU A 22 -3.94 -7.19 -17.70
CA LEU A 22 -4.51 -5.91 -17.25
C LEU A 22 -5.16 -5.10 -18.36
N LYS A 23 -5.23 -5.62 -19.60
CA LYS A 23 -5.95 -4.91 -20.66
C LYS A 23 -7.43 -4.85 -20.32
N ARG A 24 -7.99 -3.65 -20.49
CA ARG A 24 -9.42 -3.39 -20.37
C ARG A 24 -10.18 -4.31 -21.31
N THR A 25 -10.70 -5.39 -20.76
CA THR A 25 -11.67 -6.28 -21.39
C THR A 25 -12.98 -6.04 -20.64
N ALA A 26 -14.11 -5.99 -21.35
CA ALA A 26 -15.41 -5.58 -20.80
C ALA A 26 -15.91 -6.38 -19.57
N SER A 27 -15.19 -7.44 -19.17
CA SER A 27 -15.49 -8.37 -18.08
C SER A 27 -14.29 -8.69 -17.18
N SER A 28 -13.22 -7.89 -17.16
CA SER A 28 -12.05 -8.21 -16.32
C SER A 28 -12.23 -7.69 -14.89
N ASP A 29 -12.50 -8.59 -13.95
CA ASP A 29 -12.55 -8.28 -12.51
C ASP A 29 -11.20 -7.74 -12.01
N LEU A 30 -10.09 -8.26 -12.56
CA LEU A 30 -8.74 -7.80 -12.25
C LEU A 30 -8.53 -6.34 -12.65
N TYR A 31 -9.09 -5.93 -13.79
CA TYR A 31 -9.03 -4.53 -14.23
C TYR A 31 -9.79 -3.60 -13.26
N GLN A 32 -11.00 -3.98 -12.86
CA GLN A 32 -11.79 -3.19 -11.91
C GLN A 32 -11.07 -3.08 -10.57
N LEU A 33 -10.48 -4.18 -10.09
CA LEU A 33 -9.68 -4.20 -8.88
C LEU A 33 -8.48 -3.25 -8.99
N PHE A 34 -7.70 -3.35 -10.07
CA PHE A 34 -6.54 -2.50 -10.33
C PHE A 34 -6.93 -1.02 -10.43
N ARG A 35 -8.02 -0.71 -11.14
CA ARG A 35 -8.56 0.65 -11.28
C ARG A 35 -8.95 1.22 -9.93
N ASN A 36 -9.73 0.49 -9.13
CA ASN A 36 -10.23 0.96 -7.85
C ASN A 36 -9.10 1.17 -6.83
N CYS A 37 -8.13 0.25 -6.77
CA CYS A 37 -6.94 0.41 -5.93
C CYS A 37 -6.11 1.62 -6.36
N SER A 38 -5.94 1.84 -7.66
CA SER A 38 -5.20 2.99 -8.20
C SER A 38 -5.90 4.32 -7.88
N LEU A 39 -7.23 4.35 -7.98
CA LEU A 39 -8.03 5.52 -7.62
C LEU A 39 -7.97 5.84 -6.13
N ALA A 40 -7.95 4.81 -5.28
CA ALA A 40 -7.76 4.97 -3.84
C ALA A 40 -6.40 5.61 -3.53
N VAL A 41 -5.32 5.12 -4.15
CA VAL A 41 -3.98 5.72 -4.01
C VAL A 41 -3.97 7.18 -4.46
N LEU A 42 -4.61 7.53 -5.58
CA LEU A 42 -4.66 8.90 -6.08
C LEU A 42 -5.46 9.85 -5.20
N ASN A 43 -6.34 9.34 -4.33
CA ASN A 43 -7.11 10.11 -3.35
C ASN A 43 -6.49 10.05 -1.93
N SER A 44 -5.22 9.66 -1.82
CA SER A 44 -4.46 9.75 -0.57
C SER A 44 -4.54 11.17 0.02
N GLY A 45 -5.00 11.28 1.27
CA GLY A 45 -5.20 12.56 1.95
C GLY A 45 -6.61 13.16 1.82
N SER A 46 -7.51 12.53 1.06
CA SER A 46 -8.94 12.88 1.09
C SER A 46 -9.58 12.48 2.43
N LEU A 47 -10.36 13.37 3.03
CA LEU A 47 -11.05 13.16 4.30
C LEU A 47 -12.39 12.40 4.14
N THR A 48 -12.48 11.51 3.16
CA THR A 48 -13.72 10.79 2.84
C THR A 48 -13.65 9.37 3.37
N ASP A 49 -14.44 9.06 4.40
CA ASP A 49 -14.50 7.73 5.03
C ASP A 49 -15.42 6.74 4.26
N ASN A 50 -15.96 7.15 3.10
CA ASN A 50 -16.91 6.36 2.31
C ASN A 50 -16.33 6.00 0.94
N SER A 51 -15.93 4.73 0.78
CA SER A 51 -15.40 4.19 -0.48
C SER A 51 -16.37 4.32 -1.66
N LYS A 52 -17.68 4.19 -1.43
CA LYS A 52 -18.68 4.31 -2.51
C LYS A 52 -18.79 5.73 -3.04
N GLU A 53 -18.71 6.71 -2.15
CA GLU A 53 -18.74 8.13 -2.51
C GLU A 53 -17.49 8.54 -3.30
N LEU A 54 -16.32 8.01 -2.90
CA LEU A 54 -15.08 8.20 -3.64
C LEU A 54 -15.16 7.61 -5.05
N LEU A 55 -15.66 6.37 -5.18
CA LEU A 55 -15.77 5.71 -6.48
C LEU A 55 -16.81 6.39 -7.39
N SER A 56 -17.94 6.87 -6.86
CA SER A 56 -18.97 7.56 -7.64
C SER A 56 -18.54 8.96 -8.07
N ARG A 57 -17.75 9.67 -7.24
CA ARG A 57 -17.20 10.98 -7.59
C ARG A 57 -16.27 10.92 -8.81
N PHE A 58 -15.59 9.80 -9.01
CA PHE A 58 -14.62 9.58 -10.09
C PHE A 58 -15.06 8.46 -11.04
N GLU A 59 -16.32 8.45 -11.47
CA GLU A 59 -16.83 7.52 -12.50
C GLU A 59 -16.07 7.63 -13.83
N ASN A 60 -15.61 8.83 -14.17
CA ASN A 60 -14.87 9.11 -15.40
C ASN A 60 -13.37 8.80 -15.33
N PHE A 61 -12.86 8.37 -14.17
CA PHE A 61 -11.48 7.96 -14.01
C PHE A 61 -11.23 6.63 -14.72
N ASP A 62 -10.10 6.52 -15.41
CA ASP A 62 -9.67 5.26 -16.00
C ASP A 62 -8.15 5.16 -16.03
N ILE A 63 -7.62 3.93 -16.08
CA ILE A 63 -6.18 3.68 -16.05
C ILE A 63 -5.78 2.59 -17.03
N ASN A 64 -4.84 2.90 -17.93
CA ASN A 64 -4.31 1.94 -18.89
C ASN A 64 -2.83 1.64 -18.61
N VAL A 65 -2.46 0.37 -18.84
CA VAL A 65 -1.07 -0.08 -18.79
C VAL A 65 -0.49 -0.05 -20.20
N LEU A 66 0.42 0.88 -20.45
CA LEU A 66 1.07 1.08 -21.74
C LEU A 66 2.44 0.44 -21.79
N ARG A 67 2.70 -0.33 -22.85
CA ARG A 67 4.04 -0.86 -23.13
C ARG A 67 4.89 0.17 -23.88
N ARG A 68 6.16 0.28 -23.49
CA ARG A 68 7.21 1.04 -24.18
C ARG A 68 8.47 0.19 -24.27
N GLU A 69 9.40 0.57 -25.13
CA GLU A 69 10.68 -0.15 -25.33
C GLU A 69 11.51 -0.25 -24.04
N ARG A 70 11.37 0.74 -23.14
CA ARG A 70 12.10 0.82 -21.86
C ARG A 70 11.24 0.43 -20.65
N GLY A 71 10.20 -0.39 -20.85
CA GLY A 71 9.36 -0.89 -19.77
C GLY A 71 7.89 -0.48 -19.88
N VAL A 72 7.23 -0.39 -18.73
CA VAL A 72 5.81 -0.05 -18.61
C VAL A 72 5.60 1.44 -18.34
N LYS A 73 4.47 1.99 -18.74
CA LYS A 73 3.95 3.29 -18.31
C LYS A 73 2.48 3.15 -17.93
N LEU A 74 2.02 3.97 -17.00
CA LEU A 74 0.60 4.10 -16.68
C LEU A 74 0.06 5.34 -17.40
N GLU A 75 -1.05 5.18 -18.10
CA GLU A 75 -1.84 6.27 -18.64
C GLU A 75 -3.04 6.49 -17.73
N LEU A 76 -3.15 7.68 -17.17
CA LEU A 76 -4.24 8.10 -16.30
C LEU A 76 -5.20 8.98 -17.09
N ILE A 77 -6.47 8.61 -17.09
CA ILE A 77 -7.56 9.33 -17.75
C ILE A 77 -8.44 9.93 -16.65
N ASN A 78 -8.57 11.25 -16.64
CA ASN A 78 -9.29 12.03 -15.63
C ASN A 78 -8.92 11.67 -14.16
N PRO A 79 -7.63 11.64 -13.80
CA PRO A 79 -7.24 11.42 -12.40
C PRO A 79 -7.67 12.59 -11.49
N PRO A 80 -7.79 12.36 -10.17
CA PRO A 80 -7.98 13.43 -9.19
C PRO A 80 -6.91 14.52 -9.32
N GLU A 81 -7.33 15.79 -9.30
CA GLU A 81 -6.42 16.93 -9.46
C GLU A 81 -5.46 17.09 -8.27
N ASP A 82 -5.93 16.76 -7.06
CA ASP A 82 -5.14 16.85 -5.82
C ASP A 82 -3.91 15.92 -5.80
N ALA A 83 -3.84 14.95 -6.71
CA ALA A 83 -2.66 14.09 -6.88
C ALA A 83 -1.48 14.79 -7.59
N PHE A 84 -1.68 16.01 -8.09
CA PHE A 84 -0.71 16.76 -8.89
C PHE A 84 -0.29 18.07 -8.24
N VAL A 85 0.99 18.41 -8.39
CA VAL A 85 1.56 19.72 -8.05
C VAL A 85 2.22 20.26 -9.32
N ASP A 86 1.78 21.43 -9.79
CA ASP A 86 2.24 22.06 -11.03
C ASP A 86 2.19 21.12 -12.25
N GLY A 87 1.12 20.32 -12.34
CA GLY A 87 0.91 19.35 -13.41
C GLY A 87 1.79 18.10 -13.34
N ARG A 88 2.57 17.91 -12.26
CA ARG A 88 3.37 16.70 -12.02
C ARG A 88 2.80 15.91 -10.85
N ILE A 89 2.67 14.60 -11.04
CA ILE A 89 2.18 13.71 -9.98
C ILE A 89 3.15 13.72 -8.78
N ILE A 90 2.60 13.67 -7.57
CA ILE A 90 3.37 13.54 -6.34
C ILE A 90 4.14 12.20 -6.36
N ARG A 91 5.43 12.22 -6.01
CA ARG A 91 6.32 11.04 -6.13
C ARG A 91 5.90 9.85 -5.26
N SER A 92 5.35 10.09 -4.07
CA SER A 92 4.83 9.02 -3.21
C SER A 92 3.63 8.32 -3.85
N LEU A 93 2.69 9.09 -4.41
CA LEU A 93 1.55 8.54 -5.15
C LEU A 93 1.99 7.78 -6.39
N GLN A 94 2.98 8.33 -7.11
CA GLN A 94 3.62 7.63 -8.23
C GLN A 94 4.18 6.27 -7.79
N ALA A 95 4.98 6.20 -6.72
CA ALA A 95 5.51 4.94 -6.21
C ALA A 95 4.39 3.97 -5.80
N ASN A 96 3.37 4.46 -5.11
CA ASN A 96 2.23 3.67 -4.65
C ASN A 96 1.38 3.12 -5.82
N LEU A 97 1.23 3.86 -6.92
CA LEU A 97 0.57 3.34 -8.14
C LEU A 97 1.31 2.12 -8.72
N PHE A 98 2.64 2.14 -8.72
CA PHE A 98 3.42 1.00 -9.19
C PHE A 98 3.47 -0.14 -8.15
N ALA A 99 3.32 0.15 -6.86
CA ALA A 99 3.09 -0.87 -5.84
C ALA A 99 1.74 -1.59 -6.04
N VAL A 100 0.67 -0.84 -6.36
CA VAL A 100 -0.63 -1.42 -6.76
C VAL A 100 -0.46 -2.34 -7.96
N LEU A 101 0.20 -1.85 -9.03
CA LEU A 101 0.44 -2.65 -10.23
C LEU A 101 1.23 -3.94 -9.91
N ARG A 102 2.27 -3.82 -9.09
CA ARG A 102 3.14 -4.93 -8.66
C ARG A 102 2.35 -6.00 -7.94
N ASP A 103 1.62 -5.62 -6.90
CA ASP A 103 1.01 -6.57 -5.98
C ASP A 103 -0.21 -7.23 -6.62
N ILE A 104 -1.05 -6.48 -7.34
CA ILE A 104 -2.22 -7.03 -8.04
C ILE A 104 -1.80 -8.05 -9.10
N LEU A 105 -0.80 -7.74 -9.93
CA LEU A 105 -0.30 -8.70 -10.94
C LEU A 105 0.39 -9.90 -10.31
N PHE A 106 1.23 -9.67 -9.30
CA PHE A 106 1.98 -10.75 -8.68
C PHE A 106 1.04 -11.72 -7.98
N VAL A 107 0.13 -11.22 -7.13
CA VAL A 107 -0.85 -12.02 -6.41
C VAL A 107 -1.73 -12.80 -7.39
N TYR A 108 -2.29 -12.13 -8.40
CA TYR A 108 -3.12 -12.79 -9.41
C TYR A 108 -2.34 -13.89 -10.14
N GLY A 109 -1.10 -13.59 -10.54
CA GLY A 109 -0.21 -14.56 -11.19
C GLY A 109 0.12 -15.77 -10.30
N GLN A 110 0.31 -15.60 -9.01
CA GLN A 110 0.60 -16.72 -8.10
C GLN A 110 -0.65 -17.56 -7.79
N ILE A 111 -1.82 -16.92 -7.64
CA ILE A 111 -3.07 -17.61 -7.29
C ILE A 111 -3.68 -18.34 -8.49
N HIS A 112 -3.72 -17.69 -9.67
CA HIS A 112 -4.44 -18.22 -10.83
C HIS A 112 -3.53 -18.91 -11.86
N ASN A 113 -2.25 -18.54 -11.94
CA ASN A 113 -1.29 -19.22 -12.82
C ASN A 113 -0.37 -20.12 -11.98
N THR A 114 -0.77 -21.38 -11.83
CA THR A 114 -0.03 -22.49 -11.17
C THR A 114 1.34 -22.81 -11.78
N VAL A 115 1.87 -21.95 -12.65
CA VAL A 115 3.18 -22.13 -13.31
C VAL A 115 4.34 -21.86 -12.36
N ARG A 116 4.22 -20.91 -11.41
CA ARG A 116 5.29 -20.61 -10.43
C ARG A 116 5.20 -21.40 -9.12
N PHE A 117 3.98 -21.68 -8.64
CA PHE A 117 3.71 -22.66 -7.59
C PHE A 117 2.81 -23.75 -8.17
N PRO A 118 3.36 -24.82 -8.76
CA PRO A 118 2.56 -25.99 -9.06
C PRO A 118 1.92 -26.47 -7.76
N ASN A 119 0.59 -26.53 -7.71
CA ASN A 119 -0.21 -26.96 -6.57
C ASN A 119 -0.23 -26.02 -5.35
N LEU A 120 -0.37 -24.71 -5.56
CA LEU A 120 -0.71 -23.79 -4.47
C LEU A 120 -2.08 -24.16 -3.86
N ASP A 121 -2.04 -24.94 -2.79
CA ASP A 121 -3.18 -25.23 -1.95
C ASP A 121 -3.41 -24.08 -0.95
N LEU A 122 -4.49 -23.31 -1.15
CA LEU A 122 -4.87 -22.20 -0.27
C LEU A 122 -5.51 -22.65 1.05
N GLU A 123 -5.80 -23.94 1.22
CA GLU A 123 -6.22 -24.53 2.50
C GLU A 123 -5.02 -24.96 3.36
N SER A 124 -3.83 -25.07 2.74
CA SER A 124 -2.60 -25.43 3.44
C SER A 124 -1.99 -24.22 4.16
N SER A 125 -1.95 -24.27 5.49
CA SER A 125 -1.30 -23.25 6.33
C SER A 125 0.14 -22.96 5.89
N VAL A 126 0.90 -23.99 5.48
CA VAL A 126 2.29 -23.81 5.02
C VAL A 126 2.35 -23.00 3.74
N HIS A 127 1.43 -23.25 2.81
CA HIS A 127 1.37 -22.52 1.54
C HIS A 127 0.91 -21.07 1.75
N ILE A 128 -0.06 -20.83 2.63
CA ILE A 128 -0.49 -19.47 2.99
C ILE A 128 0.69 -18.66 3.52
N THR A 129 1.44 -19.18 4.50
CA THR A 129 2.61 -18.50 5.05
C THR A 129 3.69 -18.24 4.00
N ASN A 130 3.95 -19.21 3.12
CA ASN A 130 4.92 -19.03 2.03
C ASN A 130 4.46 -18.02 0.97
N LEU A 131 3.14 -17.92 0.74
CA LEU A 131 2.55 -16.89 -0.12
C LEU A 131 2.73 -15.51 0.50
N VAL A 132 2.42 -15.33 1.79
CA VAL A 132 2.67 -14.07 2.53
C VAL A 132 4.13 -13.66 2.42
N PHE A 133 5.06 -14.58 2.69
CA PHE A 133 6.49 -14.33 2.53
C PHE A 133 6.87 -13.94 1.09
N SER A 134 6.30 -14.62 0.10
CA SER A 134 6.58 -14.37 -1.31
C SER A 134 6.11 -12.99 -1.77
N ILE A 135 4.95 -12.52 -1.26
CA ILE A 135 4.42 -11.17 -1.52
C ILE A 135 5.35 -10.13 -0.90
N LEU A 136 5.70 -10.27 0.38
CA LEU A 136 6.60 -9.34 1.08
C LEU A 136 7.99 -9.26 0.43
N ARG A 137 8.53 -10.41 -0.02
CA ARG A 137 9.79 -10.49 -0.76
C ARG A 137 9.67 -9.81 -2.13
N ASN A 138 8.61 -10.05 -2.87
CA ASN A 138 8.36 -9.40 -4.16
C ASN A 138 8.22 -7.89 -4.01
N ALA A 139 7.63 -7.44 -2.90
CA ALA A 139 7.53 -6.03 -2.53
C ALA A 139 8.86 -5.38 -2.11
N ARG A 140 9.94 -6.17 -2.00
CA ARG A 140 11.27 -5.74 -1.49
C ARG A 140 11.20 -5.20 -0.05
N ALA A 141 10.24 -5.69 0.73
CA ALA A 141 10.03 -5.27 2.13
C ALA A 141 10.87 -6.08 3.14
N LEU A 142 11.49 -7.19 2.71
CA LEU A 142 12.33 -8.04 3.54
C LEU A 142 13.81 -7.78 3.23
N HIS A 143 14.52 -7.12 4.16
CA HIS A 143 15.93 -6.77 4.00
C HIS A 143 16.81 -7.77 4.76
N VAL A 144 17.89 -8.22 4.11
CA VAL A 144 18.80 -9.24 4.68
C VAL A 144 19.85 -8.55 5.55
N GLY A 145 20.06 -9.06 6.77
CA GLY A 145 21.13 -8.60 7.66
C GLY A 145 20.83 -7.26 8.37
N GLU A 146 19.60 -6.76 8.27
CA GLU A 146 19.15 -5.60 9.04
C GLU A 146 18.79 -6.02 10.48
N ALA A 147 19.16 -5.21 11.47
CA ALA A 147 18.79 -5.47 12.85
C ALA A 147 17.27 -5.22 13.05
N PRO A 148 16.61 -5.95 13.97
CA PRO A 148 15.21 -5.74 14.32
C PRO A 148 14.86 -4.28 14.66
N ASN A 149 14.14 -3.57 13.79
CA ASN A 149 13.77 -2.16 13.99
C ASN A 149 12.33 -1.81 13.58
N MET A 150 11.53 -2.80 13.15
CA MET A 150 10.17 -2.59 12.63
C MET A 150 9.10 -2.68 13.74
N ILE A 151 8.37 -1.59 13.97
CA ILE A 151 7.27 -1.53 14.94
C ILE A 151 5.93 -1.43 14.20
N VAL A 152 5.06 -2.40 14.39
CA VAL A 152 3.67 -2.35 13.90
C VAL A 152 2.84 -1.50 14.85
N CYS A 153 2.08 -0.56 14.31
CA CYS A 153 1.14 0.29 15.05
C CYS A 153 -0.28 0.07 14.54
N TRP A 154 -1.17 -0.33 15.44
CA TRP A 154 -2.61 -0.52 15.21
C TRP A 154 -3.42 0.52 15.98
N GLY A 155 -4.59 0.87 15.46
CA GLY A 155 -5.49 1.87 16.05
C GLY A 155 -6.55 2.36 15.08
N GLY A 156 -7.48 3.18 15.57
CA GLY A 156 -8.62 3.64 14.77
C GLY A 156 -8.25 4.56 13.60
N HIS A 157 -8.96 4.42 12.47
CA HIS A 157 -8.91 5.37 11.35
C HIS A 157 -9.51 6.74 11.72
N SER A 158 -10.53 6.74 12.60
CA SER A 158 -11.20 7.95 13.09
C SER A 158 -11.00 8.07 14.61
N ILE A 159 -10.14 9.01 14.99
CA ILE A 159 -9.74 9.27 16.39
C ILE A 159 -9.81 10.76 16.69
N ASN A 160 -9.97 11.11 17.96
CA ASN A 160 -9.98 12.52 18.36
C ASN A 160 -8.58 13.14 18.34
N GLU A 161 -8.51 14.47 18.43
CA GLU A 161 -7.25 15.20 18.40
C GLU A 161 -6.27 14.79 19.52
N ASN A 162 -6.78 14.47 20.72
CA ASN A 162 -5.92 14.08 21.84
C ASN A 162 -5.22 12.75 21.57
N GLU A 163 -5.96 11.76 21.06
CA GLU A 163 -5.42 10.46 20.65
C GLU A 163 -4.42 10.61 19.50
N TYR A 164 -4.75 11.44 18.50
CA TYR A 164 -3.87 11.71 17.37
C TYR A 164 -2.54 12.34 17.83
N LEU A 165 -2.60 13.34 18.72
CA LEU A 165 -1.41 13.98 19.28
C LEU A 165 -0.58 13.01 20.13
N TYR A 166 -1.23 12.10 20.86
CA TYR A 166 -0.53 11.06 21.62
C TYR A 166 0.18 10.07 20.69
N ALA A 167 -0.52 9.52 19.69
CA ALA A 167 0.07 8.61 18.70
C ALA A 167 1.25 9.25 17.95
N ARG A 168 1.13 10.54 17.60
CA ARG A 168 2.24 11.32 17.02
C ARG A 168 3.41 11.48 17.99
N ARG A 169 3.15 11.70 19.27
CA ARG A 169 4.22 11.78 20.29
C ARG A 169 4.93 10.45 20.46
N VAL A 170 4.20 9.35 20.49
CA VAL A 170 4.77 7.99 20.50
C VAL A 170 5.64 7.77 19.27
N GLY A 171 5.12 8.06 18.07
CA GLY A 171 5.89 7.99 16.83
C GLY A 171 7.19 8.81 16.87
N THR A 172 7.15 10.02 17.43
CA THR A 172 8.35 10.85 17.61
C THR A 172 9.39 10.17 18.48
N GLN A 173 8.97 9.56 19.59
CA GLN A 173 9.87 8.83 20.49
C GLN A 173 10.45 7.55 19.87
N LEU A 174 9.69 6.89 18.99
CA LEU A 174 10.19 5.76 18.17
C LEU A 174 11.23 6.23 17.15
N GLY A 175 10.93 7.29 16.40
CA GLY A 175 11.85 7.85 15.41
C GLY A 175 13.15 8.38 16.02
N LEU A 176 13.09 8.94 17.24
CA LEU A 176 14.28 9.34 18.01
C LEU A 176 15.22 8.17 18.36
N ARG A 177 14.74 6.93 18.25
CA ARG A 177 15.48 5.68 18.52
C ARG A 177 15.72 4.86 17.25
N GLU A 178 15.59 5.50 16.08
CA GLU A 178 15.87 4.88 14.78
C GLU A 178 14.95 3.66 14.48
N LEU A 179 13.74 3.65 15.06
CA LEU A 179 12.75 2.61 14.80
C LEU A 179 11.87 2.99 13.60
N ASN A 180 11.60 2.01 12.75
CA ASN A 180 10.72 2.09 11.60
C ASN A 180 9.28 1.74 11.98
N ILE A 181 8.33 2.14 11.13
CA ILE A 181 6.90 2.02 11.45
C ILE A 181 6.16 1.30 10.32
N CYS A 182 5.33 0.34 10.71
CA CYS A 182 4.33 -0.28 9.84
C CYS A 182 2.92 -0.05 10.39
N THR A 183 1.96 0.27 9.52
CA THR A 183 0.55 0.48 9.88
C THR A 183 -0.39 -0.11 8.83
N GLY A 184 -1.70 -0.06 9.10
CA GLY A 184 -2.79 -0.34 8.15
C GLY A 184 -2.94 0.66 7.00
N CYS A 185 -1.96 1.54 6.79
CA CYS A 185 -1.88 2.58 5.76
C CYS A 185 -2.89 3.74 5.84
N GLY A 186 -4.04 3.60 6.50
CA GLY A 186 -5.08 4.63 6.54
C GLY A 186 -4.77 5.89 7.35
N PRO A 187 -5.80 6.73 7.63
CA PRO A 187 -5.69 7.95 8.43
C PRO A 187 -5.65 7.66 9.95
N GLY A 188 -5.75 8.71 10.77
CA GLY A 188 -5.88 8.57 12.22
C GLY A 188 -4.64 7.95 12.87
N ALA A 189 -4.83 6.89 13.66
CA ALA A 189 -3.76 6.18 14.37
C ALA A 189 -2.80 5.45 13.42
N MET A 190 -3.18 5.23 12.16
CA MET A 190 -2.32 4.64 11.13
C MET A 190 -1.41 5.67 10.44
N GLU A 191 -1.67 6.96 10.60
CA GLU A 191 -0.89 8.07 10.02
C GLU A 191 -0.07 8.82 11.09
N ALA A 192 -0.68 9.13 12.24
CA ALA A 192 -0.08 9.91 13.31
C ALA A 192 1.33 9.43 13.75
N PRO A 193 1.58 8.12 13.98
CA PRO A 193 2.89 7.67 14.41
C PRO A 193 3.95 7.84 13.32
N MET A 194 3.61 7.67 12.03
CA MET A 194 4.52 7.96 10.92
C MET A 194 4.89 9.45 10.87
N LYS A 195 3.92 10.36 11.08
CA LYS A 195 4.16 11.82 11.17
C LYS A 195 5.10 12.17 12.31
N GLY A 196 4.99 11.48 13.44
CA GLY A 196 5.92 11.62 14.55
C GLY A 196 7.32 11.11 14.22
N ALA A 197 7.40 9.89 13.71
CA ALA A 197 8.67 9.23 13.42
C ALA A 197 9.48 9.97 12.37
N ALA A 198 8.85 10.55 11.34
CA ALA A 198 9.54 11.38 10.36
C ALA A 198 10.31 12.55 11.00
N VAL A 199 9.74 13.19 12.03
CA VAL A 199 10.44 14.25 12.78
C VAL A 199 11.59 13.67 13.60
N GLY A 200 11.38 12.55 14.28
CA GLY A 200 12.41 11.88 15.07
C GLY A 200 13.60 11.42 14.22
N HIS A 201 13.33 10.78 13.07
CA HIS A 201 14.35 10.36 12.10
C HIS A 201 15.14 11.55 11.56
N ALA A 202 14.47 12.65 11.22
CA ALA A 202 15.14 13.86 10.77
C ALA A 202 16.08 14.44 11.85
N GLN A 203 15.66 14.42 13.12
CA GLN A 203 16.49 14.87 14.25
C GLN A 203 17.73 13.97 14.46
N GLN A 204 17.59 12.66 14.28
CA GLN A 204 18.70 11.70 14.38
C GLN A 204 19.53 11.59 13.09
N ARG A 205 19.13 12.26 12.01
CA ARG A 205 19.70 12.09 10.66
C ARG A 205 19.61 10.63 10.15
N TYR A 206 18.60 9.89 10.62
CA TYR A 206 18.27 8.57 10.12
C TYR A 206 17.71 8.72 8.69
N ARG A 207 18.42 8.19 7.69
CA ARG A 207 18.14 8.48 6.27
C ARG A 207 17.13 7.53 5.65
N ASP A 208 17.19 6.27 6.03
CA ASP A 208 16.46 5.18 5.39
C ASP A 208 15.22 4.84 6.21
N SER A 209 14.37 5.87 6.43
CA SER A 209 13.08 5.72 7.10
C SER A 209 12.20 4.75 6.32
N ARG A 210 11.71 3.70 6.97
CA ARG A 210 10.75 2.76 6.39
C ARG A 210 9.39 2.98 7.03
N PHE A 211 8.44 3.42 6.21
CA PHE A 211 7.05 3.64 6.56
C PHE A 211 6.19 2.72 5.70
N ILE A 212 5.97 1.51 6.22
CA ILE A 212 5.27 0.43 5.52
C ILE A 212 3.76 0.60 5.75
N GLY A 213 3.01 0.75 4.67
CA GLY A 213 1.55 0.67 4.69
C GLY A 213 1.11 -0.69 4.17
N MET A 214 0.46 -1.49 5.01
CA MET A 214 -0.15 -2.76 4.59
C MET A 214 -1.66 -2.62 4.51
N THR A 215 -2.21 -2.94 3.36
CA THR A 215 -3.66 -2.91 3.10
C THR A 215 -4.07 -4.11 2.28
N GLU A 216 -5.35 -4.20 1.96
CA GLU A 216 -5.91 -5.21 1.06
C GLU A 216 -7.04 -4.59 0.21
N PRO A 217 -7.43 -5.22 -0.91
CA PRO A 217 -8.42 -4.70 -1.85
C PRO A 217 -9.73 -4.14 -1.29
N SER A 218 -10.30 -4.77 -0.27
CA SER A 218 -11.62 -4.41 0.25
C SER A 218 -11.58 -3.16 1.14
N ILE A 219 -10.43 -2.88 1.77
CA ILE A 219 -10.21 -1.78 2.70
C ILE A 219 -9.55 -0.58 2.02
N ILE A 220 -8.65 -0.76 1.04
CA ILE A 220 -7.84 0.34 0.49
C ILE A 220 -8.66 1.53 -0.01
N ALA A 221 -9.88 1.30 -0.51
CA ALA A 221 -10.77 2.36 -0.97
C ALA A 221 -11.47 3.12 0.16
N ALA A 222 -11.70 2.47 1.31
CA ALA A 222 -12.30 3.09 2.50
C ALA A 222 -11.24 3.76 3.38
N GLU A 223 -10.02 3.20 3.40
CA GLU A 223 -8.87 3.71 4.14
C GLU A 223 -7.70 3.93 3.16
N PRO A 224 -7.74 5.00 2.33
CA PRO A 224 -6.68 5.30 1.39
C PRO A 224 -5.32 5.42 2.09
N PRO A 225 -4.22 4.94 1.46
CA PRO A 225 -2.89 5.05 2.04
C PRO A 225 -2.56 6.51 2.35
N ASN A 226 -2.09 6.82 3.55
CA ASN A 226 -1.71 8.18 3.91
C ASN A 226 -0.41 8.61 3.18
N PRO A 227 -0.18 9.91 2.99
CA PRO A 227 0.93 10.39 2.17
C PRO A 227 2.34 10.07 2.68
N LEU A 228 2.50 9.61 3.94
CA LEU A 228 3.79 9.25 4.50
C LEU A 228 4.22 7.81 4.21
N VAL A 229 3.30 6.96 3.77
CA VAL A 229 3.64 5.60 3.34
C VAL A 229 4.62 5.68 2.17
N ASN A 230 5.82 5.12 2.35
CA ASN A 230 6.85 5.04 1.32
C ASN A 230 7.10 3.61 0.83
N GLU A 231 6.55 2.62 1.53
CA GLU A 231 6.51 1.21 1.13
C GLU A 231 5.05 0.71 1.23
N LEU A 232 4.27 0.85 0.16
CA LEU A 232 2.92 0.29 0.09
C LEU A 232 2.97 -1.21 -0.28
N ILE A 233 2.18 -2.02 0.43
CA ILE A 233 2.01 -3.44 0.20
C ILE A 233 0.52 -3.78 0.23
N ILE A 234 0.04 -4.44 -0.83
CA ILE A 234 -1.35 -4.90 -0.93
C ILE A 234 -1.39 -6.42 -0.77
N MET A 235 -1.92 -6.87 0.35
CA MET A 235 -2.20 -8.28 0.63
C MET A 235 -3.52 -8.69 -0.03
N PRO A 236 -3.73 -9.96 -0.39
CA PRO A 236 -4.93 -10.40 -1.11
C PRO A 236 -6.22 -10.37 -0.28
N ASP A 237 -6.10 -10.52 1.04
CA ASP A 237 -7.22 -10.62 1.99
C ASP A 237 -6.78 -10.20 3.39
N ILE A 238 -7.76 -10.05 4.28
CA ILE A 238 -7.59 -9.56 5.65
C ILE A 238 -6.72 -10.52 6.47
N GLU A 239 -6.93 -11.84 6.35
CA GLU A 239 -6.19 -12.83 7.12
C GLU A 239 -4.69 -12.80 6.78
N LYS A 240 -4.35 -12.73 5.48
CA LYS A 240 -2.95 -12.62 5.06
C LYS A 240 -2.36 -11.25 5.38
N ARG A 241 -3.18 -10.19 5.44
CA ARG A 241 -2.77 -8.88 5.98
C ARG A 241 -2.37 -8.99 7.46
N LEU A 242 -3.20 -9.63 8.28
CA LEU A 242 -2.92 -9.84 9.72
C LEU A 242 -1.69 -10.72 9.93
N GLU A 243 -1.56 -11.82 9.17
CA GLU A 243 -0.36 -12.66 9.25
C GLU A 243 0.91 -11.87 8.85
N ALA A 244 0.84 -11.04 7.80
CA ALA A 244 1.96 -10.21 7.38
C ALA A 244 2.44 -9.28 8.51
N PHE A 245 1.51 -8.59 9.19
CA PHE A 245 1.84 -7.73 10.33
C PHE A 245 2.62 -8.49 11.40
N VAL A 246 2.10 -9.63 11.85
CA VAL A 246 2.71 -10.41 12.94
C VAL A 246 4.10 -10.94 12.55
N ARG A 247 4.32 -11.27 11.26
CA ARG A 247 5.61 -11.82 10.80
C ARG A 247 6.69 -10.78 10.54
N ILE A 248 6.34 -9.53 10.22
CA ILE A 248 7.33 -8.46 10.03
C ILE A 248 7.59 -7.64 11.29
N ALA A 249 6.71 -7.72 12.28
CA ALA A 249 6.82 -6.98 13.52
C ALA A 249 7.97 -7.49 14.38
N HIS A 250 8.74 -6.56 14.93
CA HIS A 250 9.66 -6.81 16.06
C HIS A 250 9.09 -6.25 17.38
N GLY A 251 8.04 -5.43 17.28
CA GLY A 251 7.20 -4.95 18.37
C GLY A 251 5.86 -4.47 17.83
N ILE A 252 4.82 -4.56 18.65
CA ILE A 252 3.46 -4.12 18.31
C ILE A 252 3.00 -3.09 19.35
N ILE A 253 2.45 -1.97 18.87
CA ILE A 253 1.82 -0.93 19.69
C ILE A 253 0.36 -0.81 19.27
N ILE A 254 -0.54 -0.92 20.23
CA ILE A 254 -1.98 -0.81 20.01
C ILE A 254 -2.47 0.49 20.65
N PHE A 255 -2.98 1.39 19.82
CA PHE A 255 -3.66 2.61 20.24
C PHE A 255 -5.17 2.35 20.40
N PRO A 256 -5.93 3.26 21.05
CA PRO A 256 -7.39 3.20 21.02
C PRO A 256 -7.91 3.14 19.59
N GLY A 257 -8.95 2.34 19.37
CA GLY A 257 -9.58 2.16 18.08
C GLY A 257 -10.96 1.54 18.17
N GLY A 258 -11.60 1.40 17.02
CA GLY A 258 -12.94 0.82 16.89
C GLY A 258 -12.91 -0.70 16.74
N VAL A 259 -13.89 -1.24 16.01
CA VAL A 259 -14.05 -2.68 15.80
C VAL A 259 -12.88 -3.32 15.06
N GLY A 260 -12.27 -2.63 14.09
CA GLY A 260 -11.09 -3.15 13.38
C GLY A 260 -9.89 -3.35 14.30
N THR A 261 -9.67 -2.43 15.24
CA THR A 261 -8.61 -2.55 16.26
C THR A 261 -8.91 -3.61 17.32
N ALA A 262 -10.17 -4.03 17.46
CA ALA A 262 -10.53 -5.16 18.31
C ALA A 262 -10.39 -6.51 17.59
N GLU A 263 -10.50 -6.53 16.25
CA GLU A 263 -10.23 -7.68 15.40
C GLU A 263 -8.72 -7.98 15.32
N GLU A 264 -7.91 -6.92 15.23
CA GLU A 264 -6.44 -6.93 15.28
C GLU A 264 -5.87 -7.43 16.61
#